data_AF-A0A6H9UU56-F1
#
_entry.id   AF-A0A6H9UU56-F1
#
_cell.length_a   1.000
_cell.length_b   1.000
_cell.length_c   1.000
_cell.angle_alpha   90.00
_cell.angle_beta   90.00
_cell.angle_gamma   90.00
#
_symmetry.space_group_name_H-M   'P 1'
#
loop_
_entity.id
_entity.type
_entity.pdbx_description
1 polymer ?
#
loop_
_entity_poly.entity_id
_entity_poly.type
_entity_poly.pdbx_seq_one_letter_code
_entity_poly.pdbx_strand_id
1 'polypeptide(L)'
;MGTAVRELRGASDFKRSQPLEQRDSWFACSDPSGVGPRLYFQRVPEGKAAKNRLHLDVRVGTGLVGEERLAALEAECARLVPLGAVHVRTLYDGNDACIPMLDIEGNEFCID
;
A
#
# COMPACT_ATOMS: atom_id res chain seq x y z
N MET A 1 21.66 -7.62 -14.56
CA MET A 1 20.35 -7.07 -14.97
C MET A 1 19.88 -6.18 -13.83
N GLY A 2 20.02 -4.86 -14.00
CA GLY A 2 19.79 -3.89 -12.94
C GLY A 2 18.30 -3.65 -12.70
N THR A 3 17.88 -3.69 -11.45
CA THR A 3 16.56 -3.25 -10.99
C THR A 3 16.37 -1.80 -11.44
N ALA A 4 15.47 -1.55 -12.41
CA ALA A 4 15.18 -0.19 -12.81
C ALA A 4 14.28 0.44 -11.74
N VAL A 5 14.85 1.29 -10.90
CA VAL A 5 14.09 2.21 -10.06
C VAL A 5 13.44 3.23 -11.01
N ARG A 6 12.19 2.97 -11.40
CA ARG A 6 11.43 3.92 -12.22
C ARG A 6 10.77 4.93 -11.29
N GLU A 7 11.29 6.16 -11.28
CA GLU A 7 10.58 7.27 -10.66
C GLU A 7 9.33 7.63 -11.49
N LEU A 8 8.20 7.85 -10.82
CA LEU A 8 7.00 8.40 -11.44
C LEU A 8 7.35 9.80 -11.98
N ARG A 9 6.95 10.13 -13.21
CA ARG A 9 7.19 11.48 -13.78
C ARG A 9 6.56 12.53 -12.85
N GLY A 10 7.34 13.54 -12.45
CA GLY A 10 6.94 14.57 -11.48
C GLY A 10 7.41 14.32 -10.03
N ALA A 11 7.81 13.09 -9.68
CA ALA A 11 8.29 12.77 -8.33
C ALA A 11 9.66 13.43 -8.02
N SER A 12 10.52 13.61 -9.02
CA SER A 12 11.84 14.25 -8.88
C SER A 12 11.75 15.70 -8.37
N ASP A 13 10.86 16.50 -8.97
CA ASP A 13 10.77 17.93 -8.66
C ASP A 13 10.10 18.17 -7.31
N PHE A 14 9.07 17.36 -6.99
CA PHE A 14 8.46 17.33 -5.67
C PHE A 14 9.48 16.93 -4.58
N LYS A 15 10.25 15.86 -4.80
CA LYS A 15 11.30 15.44 -3.85
C LYS A 15 12.35 16.52 -3.63
N ARG A 16 12.76 17.25 -4.67
CA ARG A 16 13.73 18.34 -4.56
C ARG A 16 13.18 19.55 -3.78
N SER A 17 11.87 19.77 -3.80
CA SER A 17 11.21 20.86 -3.07
C SER A 17 11.10 20.61 -1.55
N GLN A 18 11.24 19.35 -1.10
CA GLN A 18 11.18 18.98 0.31
C GLN A 18 12.44 19.45 1.08
N PRO A 19 12.33 19.72 2.41
CA PRO A 19 13.48 19.92 3.29
C PRO A 19 14.50 18.78 3.16
N LEU A 20 15.79 19.07 3.29
CA LEU A 20 16.88 18.09 3.09
C LEU A 20 16.67 16.79 3.89
N GLU A 21 16.17 16.92 5.11
CA GLU A 21 15.89 15.82 6.02
C GLU A 21 14.71 14.93 5.59
N GLN A 22 13.85 15.42 4.70
CA GLN A 22 12.67 14.72 4.18
C GLN A 22 12.87 14.22 2.74
N ARG A 23 13.93 14.68 2.07
CA ARG A 23 14.39 14.08 0.82
C ARG A 23 14.71 12.62 1.07
N ASP A 24 14.33 11.77 0.11
CA ASP A 24 14.61 10.33 0.16
C ASP A 24 13.98 9.61 1.37
N SER A 25 12.95 10.20 1.98
CA SER A 25 12.16 9.58 3.05
C SER A 25 11.36 8.37 2.57
N TRP A 26 11.16 8.23 1.26
CA TRP A 26 10.58 7.04 0.66
C TRP A 26 11.00 6.82 -0.79
N PHE A 27 10.92 5.56 -1.23
CA PHE A 27 11.13 5.16 -2.61
C PHE A 27 10.16 4.05 -3.01
N ALA A 28 9.82 4.01 -4.30
CA ALA A 28 9.07 2.91 -4.87
C ALA A 28 9.87 2.25 -6.01
N CYS A 29 9.82 0.93 -6.05
CA CYS A 29 10.37 0.13 -7.14
C CYS A 29 9.23 -0.65 -7.78
N SER A 30 9.23 -0.72 -9.09
CA SER A 30 8.32 -1.57 -9.85
C SER A 30 9.15 -2.56 -10.65
N ASP A 31 8.61 -3.76 -10.86
CA ASP A 31 9.21 -4.71 -11.80
C ASP A 31 9.30 -4.07 -13.19
N PRO A 32 10.51 -4.01 -13.81
CA PRO A 32 10.68 -3.48 -15.16
C PRO A 32 9.85 -4.21 -16.22
N SER A 33 9.54 -5.49 -16.00
CA SER A 33 8.68 -6.30 -16.87
C SER A 33 7.19 -6.12 -16.57
N GLY A 34 6.84 -5.45 -15.46
CA GLY A 34 5.46 -5.23 -15.02
C GLY A 34 4.76 -6.44 -14.41
N VAL A 35 5.48 -7.55 -14.17
CA VAL A 35 4.89 -8.79 -13.63
C VAL A 35 4.87 -8.80 -12.10
N GLY A 36 5.98 -8.40 -11.48
CA GLY A 36 6.17 -8.41 -10.04
C GLY A 36 5.48 -7.26 -9.30
N PRO A 37 5.32 -7.39 -7.97
CA PRO A 37 4.66 -6.39 -7.16
C PRO A 37 5.44 -5.08 -7.12
N ARG A 38 4.73 -3.99 -6.86
CA ARG A 38 5.35 -2.71 -6.52
C ARG A 38 5.83 -2.78 -5.07
N LEU A 39 7.08 -2.39 -4.84
CA LEU A 39 7.66 -2.30 -3.51
C LEU A 39 7.73 -0.83 -3.09
N TYR A 40 7.31 -0.53 -1.87
CA TYR A 40 7.41 0.79 -1.25
C TYR A 40 8.33 0.69 -0.04
N PHE A 41 9.35 1.55 0.01
CA PHE A 41 10.30 1.63 1.11
C PHE A 41 10.12 2.97 1.80
N GLN A 42 9.84 2.95 3.10
CA GLN A 42 9.69 4.14 3.91
C GLN A 42 10.79 4.20 4.97
N ARG A 43 11.50 5.32 5.03
CA ARG A 43 12.37 5.63 6.15
C ARG A 43 11.52 6.15 7.30
N VAL A 44 11.62 5.47 8.43
CA VAL A 44 11.01 5.91 9.70
C VAL A 44 12.09 5.86 10.79
N PRO A 45 12.01 6.70 11.83
CA PRO A 45 13.09 6.85 12.81
C PRO A 45 13.27 5.64 13.73
N GLU A 46 12.25 4.77 13.84
CA GLU A 46 12.27 3.61 14.71
C GLU A 46 13.25 2.55 14.19
N GLY A 47 14.02 1.97 15.11
CA GLY A 47 14.82 0.77 14.83
C GLY A 47 13.95 -0.47 14.58
N LYS A 48 14.56 -1.58 14.18
CA LYS A 48 13.84 -2.85 13.99
C LYS A 48 13.36 -3.39 15.35
N ALA A 49 12.04 -3.49 15.53
CA ALA A 49 11.43 -4.01 16.75
C ALA A 49 10.95 -5.47 16.64
N ALA A 50 10.51 -5.91 15.46
CA ALA A 50 9.97 -7.25 15.21
C ALA A 50 10.62 -7.93 14.00
N LYS A 51 10.32 -9.21 13.80
CA LYS A 51 10.82 -9.98 12.64
C LYS A 51 10.29 -9.42 11.32
N ASN A 52 9.03 -8.99 11.29
CA ASN A 52 8.36 -8.43 10.13
C ASN A 52 8.24 -6.90 10.23
N ARG A 53 8.56 -6.18 9.16
CA ARG A 53 8.34 -4.74 8.99
C ARG A 53 7.72 -4.43 7.63
N LEU A 54 6.93 -5.37 7.14
CA LEU A 54 6.23 -5.33 5.86
C LEU A 54 4.77 -4.99 6.12
N HIS A 55 4.24 -4.10 5.29
CA HIS A 55 2.80 -3.93 5.13
C HIS A 55 2.44 -4.43 3.74
N LEU A 56 1.41 -5.27 3.64
CA LEU A 56 0.95 -5.83 2.37
C LEU A 56 -0.33 -5.12 1.92
N ASP A 57 -0.32 -4.60 0.69
CA ASP A 57 -1.51 -4.09 0.02
C ASP A 57 -1.98 -5.12 -1.03
N VAL A 58 -3.18 -5.66 -0.87
CA VAL A 58 -3.82 -6.58 -1.80
C VAL A 58 -4.75 -5.79 -2.72
N ARG A 59 -4.46 -5.81 -4.02
CA ARG A 59 -5.19 -5.06 -5.05
C ARG A 59 -6.51 -5.75 -5.44
N VAL A 60 -7.62 -5.07 -5.21
CA VAL A 60 -9.02 -5.46 -5.43
C VAL A 60 -9.70 -4.42 -6.30
N GLY A 61 -9.54 -3.12 -6.00
CA GLY A 61 -10.28 -2.03 -6.66
C GLY A 61 -9.55 -1.39 -7.84
N THR A 62 -8.68 -2.13 -8.54
CA THR A 62 -7.82 -1.54 -9.58
C THR A 62 -8.65 -0.87 -10.69
N GLY A 63 -8.45 0.43 -10.88
CA GLY A 63 -9.16 1.22 -11.90
C GLY A 63 -10.55 1.71 -11.48
N LEU A 64 -11.02 1.34 -10.28
CA LEU A 64 -12.28 1.79 -9.70
C LEU A 64 -12.06 3.04 -8.84
N VAL A 65 -13.10 3.86 -8.68
CA VAL A 65 -13.13 5.02 -7.78
C VAL A 65 -14.51 5.16 -7.13
N GLY A 66 -14.61 6.00 -6.10
CA GLY A 66 -15.86 6.35 -5.42
C GLY A 66 -16.60 5.14 -4.86
N GLU A 67 -17.93 5.16 -5.00
CA GLU A 67 -18.83 4.11 -4.52
C GLU A 67 -18.54 2.73 -5.15
N GLU A 68 -18.11 2.69 -6.42
CA GLU A 68 -17.79 1.41 -7.08
C GLU A 68 -16.55 0.75 -6.46
N ARG A 69 -15.54 1.56 -6.14
CA ARG A 69 -14.36 1.11 -5.43
C ARG A 69 -14.71 0.65 -4.02
N LEU A 70 -15.47 1.45 -3.28
CA LEU A 70 -15.90 1.11 -1.93
C LEU A 70 -16.65 -0.23 -1.90
N ALA A 71 -17.62 -0.40 -2.80
CA ALA A 71 -18.40 -1.63 -2.91
C ALA A 71 -17.51 -2.86 -3.22
N ALA A 72 -16.51 -2.72 -4.09
CA ALA A 72 -15.56 -3.80 -4.38
C ALA A 72 -14.75 -4.21 -3.15
N LEU A 73 -14.28 -3.23 -2.36
CA LEU A 73 -13.54 -3.50 -1.13
C LEU A 73 -14.42 -4.10 -0.04
N GLU A 74 -15.66 -3.62 0.11
CA GLU A 74 -16.61 -4.19 1.07
C GLU A 74 -16.97 -5.64 0.72
N ALA A 75 -17.14 -5.95 -0.57
CA ALA A 75 -17.39 -7.31 -1.04
C ALA A 75 -16.21 -8.25 -0.73
N GLU A 76 -14.99 -7.81 -0.95
CA GLU A 76 -13.80 -8.62 -0.63
C GLU A 76 -13.60 -8.76 0.88
N CYS A 77 -13.80 -7.69 1.65
CA CYS A 77 -13.79 -7.75 3.11
C CYS A 77 -14.80 -8.81 3.62
N ALA A 78 -16.03 -8.78 3.10
CA ALA A 78 -17.07 -9.75 3.45
C ALA A 78 -16.70 -11.19 3.09
N ARG A 79 -15.89 -11.40 2.04
CA ARG A 79 -15.35 -12.73 1.66
C ARG A 79 -14.22 -13.17 2.58
N LEU A 80 -13.37 -12.25 3.04
CA LEU A 80 -12.19 -12.54 3.86
C LEU A 80 -12.52 -12.80 5.33
N VAL A 81 -13.52 -12.10 5.89
CA VAL A 81 -13.96 -12.27 7.29
C VAL A 81 -14.29 -13.74 7.65
N PRO A 82 -15.12 -14.49 6.89
CA PRO A 82 -15.39 -15.89 7.20
C PRO A 82 -14.17 -16.81 7.02
N LEU A 83 -13.10 -16.35 6.36
CA LEU A 83 -11.82 -17.06 6.26
C LEU A 83 -10.88 -16.76 7.45
N GLY A 84 -11.33 -15.93 8.41
CA GLY A 84 -10.63 -15.62 9.65
C GLY A 84 -9.90 -14.28 9.65
N ALA A 85 -10.03 -13.46 8.58
CA ALA A 85 -9.52 -12.10 8.61
C ALA A 85 -10.38 -11.19 9.52
N VAL A 86 -9.77 -10.19 10.13
CA VAL A 86 -10.44 -9.22 10.98
C VAL A 86 -10.49 -7.87 10.28
N HIS A 87 -11.68 -7.32 10.11
CA HIS A 87 -11.87 -5.94 9.65
C HIS A 87 -11.44 -4.96 10.74
N VAL A 88 -10.49 -4.07 10.45
CA VAL A 88 -10.04 -3.05 11.40
C VAL A 88 -10.87 -1.78 11.24
N ARG A 89 -10.90 -1.22 10.03
CA ARG A 89 -11.70 -0.03 9.69
C ARG A 89 -11.82 0.14 8.19
N THR A 90 -12.87 0.81 7.74
CA THR A 90 -12.98 1.28 6.35
C THR A 90 -12.52 2.72 6.28
N LEU A 91 -11.61 3.04 5.37
CA LEU A 91 -11.16 4.39 5.07
C LEU A 91 -11.72 4.77 3.70
N TYR A 92 -12.54 5.81 3.65
CA TYR A 92 -13.16 6.32 2.43
C TYR A 92 -13.25 7.85 2.50
N ASP A 93 -12.79 8.54 1.46
CA ASP A 93 -12.79 10.01 1.40
C ASP A 93 -13.79 10.60 0.41
N GLY A 94 -14.66 9.76 -0.18
CA GLY A 94 -15.57 10.14 -1.26
C GLY A 94 -15.07 9.74 -2.65
N ASN A 95 -13.77 9.54 -2.83
CA ASN A 95 -13.16 9.21 -4.12
C ASN A 95 -12.26 7.96 -4.06
N ASP A 96 -11.43 7.82 -3.04
CA ASP A 96 -10.55 6.68 -2.84
C ASP A 96 -10.95 5.94 -1.56
N ALA A 97 -10.69 4.63 -1.53
CA ALA A 97 -10.98 3.76 -0.41
C ALA A 97 -9.85 2.74 -0.20
N CYS A 98 -9.63 2.37 1.07
CA CYS A 98 -8.85 1.21 1.48
C CYS A 98 -9.40 0.65 2.80
N ILE A 99 -9.14 -0.63 3.05
CA ILE A 99 -9.61 -1.31 4.26
C ILE A 99 -8.42 -2.03 4.92
N PRO A 100 -7.86 -1.47 6.00
CA PRO A 100 -6.95 -2.21 6.88
C PRO A 100 -7.62 -3.43 7.52
N MET A 101 -6.91 -4.54 7.53
CA MET A 101 -7.34 -5.83 8.06
C MET A 101 -6.20 -6.53 8.80
N LEU A 102 -6.56 -7.50 9.64
CA LEU A 102 -5.61 -8.45 10.24
C LEU A 102 -5.85 -9.85 9.68
N ASP A 103 -4.80 -10.62 9.45
CA ASP A 103 -4.91 -12.04 9.14
C ASP A 103 -5.18 -12.90 10.40
N ILE A 104 -5.26 -14.22 10.22
CA ILE A 104 -5.54 -15.17 11.31
C ILE A 104 -4.47 -15.19 12.41
N GLU A 105 -3.25 -14.71 12.13
CA GLU A 105 -2.16 -14.60 13.10
C GLU A 105 -2.00 -13.18 13.65
N GLY A 106 -2.84 -12.24 13.20
CA GLY A 106 -2.79 -10.84 13.60
C GLY A 106 -1.81 -9.98 12.80
N ASN A 107 -1.29 -10.44 11.66
CA ASN A 107 -0.46 -9.60 10.79
C ASN A 107 -1.33 -8.59 10.03
N GLU A 108 -0.83 -7.36 9.90
CA GLU A 108 -1.51 -6.27 9.21
C GLU A 108 -1.38 -6.38 7.69
N PHE A 109 -2.50 -6.18 6.98
CA PHE A 109 -2.55 -5.95 5.54
C PHE A 109 -3.70 -5.00 5.19
N CYS A 110 -3.69 -4.41 4.00
CA CYS A 110 -4.82 -3.66 3.46
C CYS A 110 -5.36 -4.34 2.20
N ILE A 111 -6.66 -4.18 1.97
CA ILE A 111 -7.21 -4.26 0.61
C ILE A 111 -7.42 -2.84 0.08
N ASP A 112 -7.02 -2.62 -1.17
CA ASP A 112 -7.24 -1.39 -1.92
C ASP A 112 -7.61 -1.74 -3.37
#